data_AF-A0A7S1R825-F1
#
_entry.id   AF-A0A7S1R825-F1
#
_cell.length_a   1.000
_cell.length_b   1.000
_cell.length_c   1.000
_cell.angle_alpha   90.00
_cell.angle_beta   90.00
_cell.angle_gamma   90.00
#
_symmetry.space_group_name_H-M   'P 1'
#
loop_
_entity.id
_entity.type
_entity.pdbx_description
1 polymer ?
#
loop_
_entity_poly.entity_id
_entity_poly.type
_entity_poly.pdbx_seq_one_letter_code
_entity_poly.pdbx_strand_id
1 'polypeptide(L)'
;LAHLRKSARERAAEERRKAEARRALEKAAASRNIQALRDALEEGERAGLQSKDLRQARSIVDEDELKEDARESLREAVASGDVRRICSDIREAEAVGLDEAELEEAREALAEVERQARRRLQDAARGSC
;
A
#
# COMPACT_ATOMS: atom_id res chain seq x y z
N LEU A 1 -14.36 -12.79 -49.43
CA LEU A 1 -15.33 -12.12 -48.52
C LEU A 1 -15.46 -12.79 -47.13
N ALA A 2 -15.42 -14.13 -47.00
CA ALA A 2 -15.54 -14.81 -45.70
C ALA A 2 -14.39 -14.50 -44.70
N HIS A 3 -13.14 -14.45 -45.17
CA HIS A 3 -11.97 -14.14 -44.32
C HIS A 3 -12.00 -12.72 -43.72
N LEU A 4 -12.50 -11.72 -44.47
CA LEU A 4 -12.65 -10.33 -43.99
C LEU A 4 -13.72 -10.20 -42.90
N ARG A 5 -14.82 -10.96 -43.00
CA ARG A 5 -15.86 -11.00 -41.96
C ARG A 5 -15.37 -11.72 -40.70
N LYS A 6 -14.56 -12.78 -40.85
CA LYS A 6 -13.95 -13.48 -39.72
C LYS A 6 -12.98 -12.58 -38.95
N SER A 7 -12.08 -11.89 -39.66
CA SER A 7 -11.12 -10.96 -39.04
C SER A 7 -11.76 -9.70 -38.45
N ALA A 8 -12.92 -9.26 -38.96
CA ALA A 8 -13.69 -8.18 -38.35
C ALA A 8 -14.35 -8.60 -37.02
N ARG A 9 -14.87 -9.83 -36.95
CA ARG A 9 -15.46 -10.37 -35.72
C ARG A 9 -14.42 -10.59 -34.63
N GLU A 10 -13.25 -11.11 -34.98
CA GLU A 10 -12.14 -11.35 -34.05
C GLU A 10 -11.65 -10.01 -33.45
N ARG A 11 -11.41 -9.01 -34.30
CA ARG A 11 -11.05 -7.65 -33.83
C ARG A 11 -12.12 -7.03 -32.95
N ALA A 12 -13.40 -7.18 -33.30
CA ALA A 12 -14.49 -6.66 -32.47
C ALA A 12 -14.58 -7.39 -31.12
N ALA A 13 -14.27 -8.69 -31.05
CA ALA A 13 -14.25 -9.44 -29.80
C ALA A 13 -13.05 -9.04 -28.92
N GLU A 14 -11.87 -8.82 -29.52
CA GLU A 14 -10.68 -8.34 -28.83
C GLU A 14 -10.90 -6.95 -28.21
N GLU A 15 -11.44 -6.01 -28.99
CA GLU A 15 -11.72 -4.66 -28.49
C GLU A 15 -12.82 -4.65 -27.41
N ARG A 16 -13.80 -5.56 -27.48
CA ARG A 16 -14.78 -5.74 -26.39
C ARG A 16 -14.11 -6.20 -25.10
N ARG A 17 -13.22 -7.21 -25.16
CA ARG A 17 -12.47 -7.67 -23.99
C ARG A 17 -11.62 -6.55 -23.38
N LYS A 18 -10.92 -5.78 -24.21
CA LYS A 18 -10.15 -4.61 -23.74
C LYS A 18 -11.05 -3.55 -23.09
N ALA A 19 -12.22 -3.26 -23.68
CA ALA A 19 -13.16 -2.29 -23.12
C ALA A 19 -13.74 -2.76 -21.77
N GLU A 20 -14.03 -4.05 -21.64
CA GLU A 20 -14.50 -4.65 -20.38
C GLU A 20 -13.41 -4.60 -19.30
N ALA A 21 -12.16 -4.94 -19.64
CA ALA A 21 -11.03 -4.87 -18.72
C ALA A 21 -10.76 -3.43 -18.24
N ARG A 22 -10.85 -2.42 -19.12
CA ARG A 22 -10.73 -1.00 -18.73
C ARG A 22 -11.82 -0.58 -17.75
N ARG A 23 -13.07 -0.98 -17.99
CA ARG A 23 -14.18 -0.70 -17.07
C ARG A 23 -13.99 -1.38 -15.72
N ALA A 24 -13.46 -2.60 -15.71
CA ALA A 24 -13.15 -3.30 -14.46
C ALA A 24 -12.07 -2.56 -13.66
N LEU A 25 -11.00 -2.10 -14.32
CA LEU A 25 -9.94 -1.30 -13.71
C LEU A 25 -10.48 0.02 -13.15
N GLU A 26 -11.27 0.77 -13.91
CA GLU A 26 -11.88 2.02 -13.44
C GLU A 26 -12.76 1.80 -12.21
N LYS A 27 -13.58 0.75 -12.23
CA LYS A 27 -14.46 0.40 -11.10
C LYS A 27 -13.65 0.02 -9.86
N ALA A 28 -12.62 -0.80 -10.02
CA ALA A 28 -11.76 -1.24 -8.92
C ALA A 28 -10.95 -0.07 -8.32
N ALA A 29 -10.43 0.82 -9.18
CA ALA A 29 -9.76 2.05 -8.77
C ALA A 29 -10.69 2.98 -7.99
N ALA A 30 -11.93 3.16 -8.48
CA ALA A 30 -12.93 3.99 -7.81
C ALA A 30 -13.35 3.43 -6.45
N SER A 31 -13.43 2.10 -6.30
CA SER A 31 -13.76 1.48 -5.01
C SER A 31 -12.58 1.37 -4.05
N ARG A 32 -11.35 1.74 -4.47
CA ARG A 32 -10.10 1.52 -3.73
C ARG A 32 -9.96 0.09 -3.17
N ASN A 33 -10.52 -0.88 -3.88
CA ASN A 33 -10.39 -2.28 -3.49
C ASN A 33 -9.14 -2.84 -4.16
N ILE A 34 -8.07 -2.96 -3.40
CA ILE A 34 -6.73 -3.33 -3.88
C ILE A 34 -6.72 -4.73 -4.47
N GLN A 35 -7.45 -5.68 -3.87
CA GLN A 35 -7.58 -7.03 -4.43
C GLN A 35 -8.28 -6.99 -5.80
N ALA A 36 -9.40 -6.27 -5.90
CA ALA A 36 -10.11 -6.12 -7.17
C ALA A 36 -9.25 -5.39 -8.23
N LEU A 37 -8.39 -4.45 -7.81
CA LEU A 37 -7.44 -3.76 -8.67
C LEU A 37 -6.38 -4.70 -9.22
N ARG A 38 -5.81 -5.57 -8.37
CA ARG A 38 -4.85 -6.61 -8.77
C ARG A 38 -5.47 -7.58 -9.78
N ASP A 39 -6.67 -8.08 -9.49
CA ASP A 39 -7.39 -8.99 -10.39
C ASP A 39 -7.69 -8.32 -11.75
N ALA A 40 -8.11 -7.04 -11.72
CA ALA A 40 -8.40 -6.27 -12.93
C ALA A 40 -7.14 -5.92 -13.74
N LEU A 41 -5.99 -5.72 -13.08
CA LEU A 41 -4.69 -5.54 -13.74
C LEU A 41 -4.29 -6.80 -14.50
N GLU A 42 -4.41 -7.97 -13.86
CA GLU A 42 -4.10 -9.25 -14.51
C GLU A 42 -5.02 -9.51 -15.72
N GLU A 43 -6.33 -9.25 -15.57
CA GLU A 43 -7.26 -9.36 -16.69
C GLU A 43 -6.95 -8.37 -17.82
N GLY A 44 -6.56 -7.14 -17.46
CA GLY A 44 -6.10 -6.13 -18.42
C GLY A 44 -4.88 -6.55 -19.22
N GLU A 45 -3.90 -7.17 -18.56
CA GLU A 45 -2.71 -7.72 -19.21
C GLU A 45 -3.07 -8.89 -20.13
N ARG A 46 -3.92 -9.82 -19.66
CA ARG A 46 -4.43 -10.94 -20.47
C ARG A 46 -5.26 -10.48 -21.68
N ALA A 47 -5.96 -9.35 -21.56
CA ALA A 47 -6.69 -8.71 -22.65
C ALA A 47 -5.81 -7.89 -23.60
N GLY A 48 -4.51 -7.74 -23.31
CA GLY A 48 -3.58 -6.98 -24.14
C GLY A 48 -3.75 -5.46 -24.02
N LEU A 49 -4.17 -4.96 -22.86
CA LEU A 49 -4.17 -3.53 -22.57
C LEU A 49 -2.74 -2.98 -22.59
N GLN A 50 -2.61 -1.73 -23.04
CA GLN A 50 -1.31 -1.08 -23.10
C GLN A 50 -0.90 -0.62 -21.71
N SER A 51 0.40 -0.49 -21.45
CA SER A 51 0.92 -0.03 -20.16
C SER A 51 0.26 1.28 -19.71
N LYS A 52 -0.06 2.18 -20.64
CA LYS A 52 -0.76 3.45 -20.32
C LYS A 52 -2.13 3.28 -19.68
N ASP A 53 -2.85 2.21 -20.04
CA ASP A 53 -4.18 1.90 -19.51
C ASP A 53 -4.06 1.28 -18.10
N LEU A 54 -2.94 0.61 -17.82
CA LEU A 54 -2.66 -0.07 -16.55
C LEU A 54 -1.93 0.82 -15.53
N ARG A 55 -1.25 1.88 -15.98
CA ARG A 55 -0.36 2.72 -15.16
C ARG A 55 -1.02 3.23 -13.88
N GLN A 56 -2.23 3.78 -13.98
CA GLN A 56 -2.90 4.36 -12.81
C GLN A 56 -3.23 3.29 -11.77
N ALA A 57 -3.77 2.15 -12.22
CA ALA A 57 -4.10 1.04 -11.34
C ALA A 57 -2.85 0.45 -10.67
N ARG A 58 -1.74 0.34 -11.39
CA ARG A 58 -0.45 -0.09 -10.82
C ARG A 58 0.03 0.88 -9.74
N SER A 59 0.02 2.19 -10.01
CA SER A 59 0.40 3.21 -9.02
C SER A 59 -0.38 3.08 -7.72
N ILE A 60 -1.69 2.81 -7.80
CA ILE A 60 -2.54 2.65 -6.61
C ILE A 60 -2.14 1.40 -5.80
N VAL A 61 -1.85 0.29 -6.49
CA VAL A 61 -1.41 -0.96 -5.82
C VAL A 61 -0.03 -0.76 -5.20
N ASP A 62 0.91 -0.16 -5.93
CA ASP A 62 2.27 0.11 -5.44
C ASP A 62 2.24 1.04 -4.21
N GLU A 63 1.41 2.10 -4.24
CA GLU A 63 1.20 3.00 -3.10
C GLU A 63 0.62 2.26 -1.88
N ASP A 64 -0.33 1.36 -2.08
CA ASP A 64 -0.93 0.59 -0.99
C ASP A 64 0.05 -0.42 -0.37
N GLU A 65 0.87 -1.07 -1.20
CA GLU A 65 1.94 -1.97 -0.76
C GLU A 65 2.97 -1.24 0.10
N LEU A 66 3.41 -0.05 -0.32
CA LEU A 66 4.31 0.79 0.47
C LEU A 66 3.72 1.16 1.84
N LYS A 67 2.40 1.38 1.91
CA LYS A 67 1.72 1.65 3.19
C LYS A 67 1.65 0.41 4.05
N GLU A 68 1.35 -0.77 3.50
CA GLU A 68 1.35 -2.02 4.25
C GLU A 68 2.74 -2.34 4.81
N ASP A 69 3.80 -2.19 4.01
CA ASP A 69 5.18 -2.39 4.45
C ASP A 69 5.55 -1.43 5.60
N ALA A 70 5.12 -0.16 5.51
CA ALA A 70 5.32 0.82 6.57
C ALA A 70 4.54 0.44 7.84
N ARG A 71 3.29 -0.02 7.72
CA ARG A 71 2.48 -0.51 8.86
C ARG A 71 3.15 -1.69 9.55
N GLU A 72 3.68 -2.65 8.79
CA GLU A 72 4.38 -3.81 9.33
C GLU A 72 5.66 -3.39 10.06
N SER A 73 6.50 -2.58 9.42
CA SER A 73 7.73 -2.06 10.01
C SER A 73 7.46 -1.32 11.32
N LEU A 74 6.43 -0.47 11.34
CA LEU A 74 6.00 0.27 12.52
C LEU A 74 5.57 -0.66 13.66
N ARG A 75 4.81 -1.73 13.37
CA ARG A 75 4.42 -2.74 14.36
C ARG A 75 5.64 -3.45 14.95
N GLU A 76 6.61 -3.81 14.12
CA GLU A 76 7.86 -4.42 14.60
C GLU A 76 8.68 -3.47 15.47
N ALA A 77 8.78 -2.20 15.08
CA ALA A 77 9.48 -1.18 15.85
C ALA A 77 8.85 -0.99 17.22
N VAL A 78 7.53 -0.86 17.28
CA VAL A 78 6.76 -0.76 18.52
C VAL A 78 7.00 -2.00 19.40
N ALA A 79 6.93 -3.20 18.83
CA ALA A 79 7.18 -4.43 19.56
C ALA A 79 8.62 -4.54 20.11
N SER A 80 9.60 -3.97 19.39
CA SER A 80 11.00 -3.95 19.84
C SER A 80 11.26 -3.01 21.02
N GLY A 81 10.44 -1.96 21.17
CA GLY A 81 10.66 -0.89 22.15
C GLY A 81 11.93 -0.07 21.89
N ASP A 82 12.53 -0.14 20.69
CA ASP A 82 13.67 0.69 20.32
C ASP A 82 13.17 2.08 19.88
N VAL A 83 13.39 3.08 20.75
CA VAL A 83 13.05 4.49 20.50
C VAL A 83 13.54 4.98 19.15
N ARG A 84 14.78 4.63 18.75
CA ARG A 84 15.34 5.11 17.48
C ARG A 84 14.63 4.47 16.30
N ARG A 85 14.32 3.17 16.38
CA ARG A 85 13.59 2.45 15.34
C ARG A 85 12.18 3.00 15.21
N ILE A 86 11.45 3.15 16.33
CA ILE A 86 10.09 3.71 16.34
C ILE A 86 10.07 5.11 15.70
N CYS A 87 11.03 5.98 16.02
CA CYS A 87 11.13 7.31 15.41
C CYS A 87 11.42 7.28 13.91
N SER A 88 12.24 6.33 13.44
CA SER A 88 12.55 6.17 12.02
C SER A 88 11.31 5.71 11.26
N ASP A 89 10.66 4.67 11.76
CA ASP A 89 9.54 4.01 11.09
C ASP A 89 8.30 4.92 11.08
N ILE A 90 8.09 5.77 12.11
CA ILE A 90 7.06 6.83 12.07
C ILE A 90 7.29 7.80 10.91
N ARG A 91 8.54 8.23 10.68
CA ARG A 91 8.85 9.17 9.59
C ARG A 91 8.68 8.53 8.22
N GLU A 92 9.03 7.26 8.09
CA GLU A 92 8.83 6.51 6.85
C GLU A 92 7.34 6.30 6.56
N ALA A 93 6.57 5.95 7.59
CA ALA A 93 5.10 5.86 7.52
C ALA A 93 4.45 7.20 7.11
N GLU A 94 4.90 8.32 7.68
CA GLU A 94 4.47 9.67 7.27
C GLU A 94 4.83 9.96 5.80
N ALA A 95 6.02 9.55 5.35
CA ALA A 95 6.48 9.79 3.98
C ALA A 95 5.68 9.02 2.92
N VAL A 96 5.18 7.82 3.25
CA VAL A 96 4.26 7.06 2.39
C VAL A 96 2.79 7.45 2.58
N GLY A 97 2.50 8.36 3.52
CA GLY A 97 1.18 8.93 3.74
C GLY A 97 0.22 8.03 4.52
N LEU A 98 0.72 7.31 5.54
CA LEU A 98 -0.13 6.82 6.62
C LEU A 98 -0.79 8.01 7.33
N ASP A 99 -2.05 7.85 7.73
CA ASP A 99 -2.77 8.91 8.41
C ASP A 99 -2.45 8.98 9.92
N GLU A 100 -2.90 10.05 10.57
CA GLU A 100 -2.64 10.29 11.99
C GLU A 100 -3.19 9.15 12.89
N ALA A 101 -4.33 8.56 12.53
CA ALA A 101 -4.91 7.48 13.32
C ALA A 101 -4.07 6.21 13.20
N GLU A 102 -3.45 5.96 12.06
CA GLU A 102 -2.53 4.84 11.86
C GLU A 102 -1.20 5.04 12.61
N LEU A 103 -0.79 6.28 12.85
CA LEU A 103 0.46 6.63 13.54
C LEU A 103 0.30 6.75 15.07
N GLU A 104 -0.93 6.89 15.56
CA GLU A 104 -1.24 7.17 16.97
C GLU A 104 -0.65 6.10 17.90
N GLU A 105 -0.88 4.82 17.61
CA GLU A 105 -0.37 3.70 18.42
C GLU A 105 1.16 3.75 18.58
N ALA A 106 1.87 4.02 17.49
CA ALA A 106 3.34 4.08 17.51
C ALA A 106 3.86 5.29 18.29
N ARG A 107 3.17 6.44 18.19
CA ARG A 107 3.51 7.65 18.95
C ARG A 107 3.25 7.47 20.44
N GLU A 108 2.17 6.79 20.82
CA GLU A 108 1.89 6.43 22.21
C GLU A 108 2.94 5.47 22.76
N ALA A 109 3.30 4.44 21.98
CA ALA A 109 4.36 3.50 22.35
C ALA A 109 5.70 4.21 22.54
N LEU A 110 6.08 5.11 21.63
CA LEU A 110 7.28 5.94 21.75
C LEU A 110 7.29 6.70 23.08
N ALA A 111 6.20 7.42 23.39
CA ALA A 111 6.08 8.20 24.61
C ALA A 111 6.19 7.33 25.87
N GLU A 112 5.61 6.12 25.85
CA GLU A 112 5.71 5.20 26.98
C GLU A 112 7.14 4.65 27.17
N VAL A 113 7.80 4.23 26.10
CA VAL A 113 9.18 3.75 26.15
C VAL A 113 10.11 4.86 26.69
N GLU A 114 9.95 6.09 26.24
CA GLU A 114 10.72 7.24 26.73
C GLU A 114 10.47 7.51 28.22
N ARG A 115 9.20 7.45 28.67
CA ARG A 115 8.86 7.58 30.09
C ARG A 115 9.54 6.52 30.94
N GLN A 116 9.54 5.27 30.50
CA GLN A 116 10.18 4.16 31.22
C GLN A 116 11.70 4.33 31.27
N ALA A 117 12.32 4.69 30.15
CA ALA A 117 13.76 4.95 30.10
C ALA A 117 14.16 6.07 31.07
N ARG A 118 13.40 7.17 31.09
CA ARG A 118 13.64 8.29 32.01
C ARG A 118 13.50 7.88 33.48
N ARG A 119 12.47 7.11 33.83
CA ARG A 119 12.29 6.60 35.20
C ARG A 119 13.47 5.74 35.64
N ARG A 120 13.90 4.78 34.79
CA ARG A 120 15.05 3.92 35.06
C ARG A 120 16.34 4.72 35.32
N LEU A 121 16.58 5.77 34.53
CA LEU A 121 17.72 6.65 34.74
C LEU A 121 17.65 7.41 36.07
N GLN A 122 16.46 7.87 36.46
CA GLN A 122 16.27 8.56 37.76
C GLN A 122 16.45 7.60 38.94
N ASP A 123 15.94 6.39 38.85
CA ASP A 123 16.06 5.38 39.90
C ASP A 123 17.53 4.93 40.06
N ALA A 124 18.24 4.71 38.95
CA ALA A 124 19.67 4.39 38.98
C ALA A 124 20.52 5.51 39.60
N ALA A 125 20.18 6.78 39.32
CA ALA A 125 20.85 7.93 39.91
C ALA A 125 20.56 8.10 41.41
N ARG A 126 19.36 7.72 41.86
CA ARG A 126 18.96 7.79 43.28
C ARG A 126 19.49 6.63 44.12
N GLY A 127 19.60 5.43 43.54
CA GLY A 127 20.13 4.25 44.22
C GLY A 127 21.66 4.14 44.27
N SER A 128 22.37 5.04 43.59
CA SER A 128 23.85 5.13 43.62
C SER A 128 24.39 6.14 44.65
N CYS A 129 23.52 6.73 45.47
CA CYS A 129 23.86 7.61 46.60
C CYS A 129 23.67 6.87 47.93
#